data_AF-A0A2I0U4U7-F1
#
_entry.id   AF-A0A2I0U4U7-F1
#
_cell.length_a   1.000
_cell.length_b   1.000
_cell.length_c   1.000
_cell.angle_alpha   90.00
_cell.angle_beta   90.00
_cell.angle_gamma   90.00
#
_symmetry.space_group_name_H-M   'P 1'
#
loop_
_entity.id
_entity.type
_entity.pdbx_description
1 polymer ?
#
loop_
_entity_poly.entity_id
_entity_poly.type
_entity_poly.pdbx_seq_one_letter_code
_entity_poly.pdbx_strand_id
1 'polypeptide(L)'
;MEECDNTETTQWIRNWLDGRSQRIAVNGLMSKGKPVMSDVSQGSVLGPVGLFVGDMGSGIECTLSNFADDTKLCGTVNMLEGKDVIQKDVDRLEKWACVNLIKFNQDKYRVLHLGHSNPRHK
;
A
#
# COMPACT_ATOMS: atom_id res chain seq x y z
N MET A 1 -32.88 9.57 0.67
CA MET A 1 -31.52 8.99 0.71
C MET A 1 -31.30 8.61 2.15
N GLU A 2 -31.33 7.31 2.41
CA GLU A 2 -31.13 6.73 3.73
C GLU A 2 -29.63 6.79 4.01
N GLU A 3 -29.26 7.57 5.02
CA GLU A 3 -27.89 7.61 5.53
C GLU A 3 -27.70 6.30 6.32
N CYS A 4 -27.24 5.25 5.64
CA CYS A 4 -26.92 3.98 6.29
C CYS A 4 -25.96 4.25 7.45
N ASP A 5 -26.37 3.85 8.65
CA ASP A 5 -25.62 4.05 9.89
C ASP A 5 -24.24 3.36 9.82
N ASN A 6 -23.21 4.13 9.46
CA ASN A 6 -21.83 3.65 9.38
C ASN A 6 -21.24 3.32 10.76
N THR A 7 -21.97 3.56 11.85
CA THR A 7 -21.49 3.37 13.23
C THR A 7 -21.33 1.89 13.57
N GLU A 8 -22.24 1.02 13.12
CA GLU A 8 -22.14 -0.43 13.35
C GLU A 8 -20.94 -1.04 12.61
N THR A 9 -20.76 -0.70 11.33
CA THR A 9 -19.61 -1.17 10.52
C THR A 9 -18.28 -0.67 11.10
N THR A 10 -18.23 0.60 11.50
CA THR A 10 -17.03 1.18 12.13
C THR A 10 -16.72 0.51 13.46
N GLN A 11 -17.72 0.24 14.28
CA GLN A 11 -17.54 -0.46 15.55
C GLN A 11 -17.09 -1.91 15.34
N TRP A 12 -17.63 -2.59 14.33
CA TRP A 12 -17.20 -3.93 13.96
C TRP A 12 -15.74 -3.98 13.51
N ILE A 13 -15.29 -3.01 12.69
CA ILE A 13 -13.87 -2.89 12.29
C ILE A 13 -12.97 -2.60 13.50
N ARG A 14 -13.39 -1.71 14.41
CA ARG A 14 -12.63 -1.43 15.65
C ARG A 14 -12.46 -2.67 16.50
N ASN A 15 -13.55 -3.41 16.73
CA ASN A 15 -13.52 -4.66 17.48
C ASN A 15 -12.65 -5.72 16.80
N TRP A 16 -12.62 -5.73 15.46
CA TRP A 16 -11.77 -6.63 14.69
C TRP A 16 -10.28 -6.27 14.81
N LEU A 17 -9.94 -4.98 14.94
CA LEU A 17 -8.56 -4.51 15.08
C LEU A 17 -8.01 -4.62 16.51
N ASP A 18 -8.86 -4.55 17.52
CA ASP A 18 -8.47 -4.49 18.93
C ASP A 18 -8.10 -5.87 19.54
N GLY A 19 -7.15 -5.87 20.47
CA GLY A 19 -6.80 -7.05 21.28
C GLY A 19 -6.26 -8.28 20.51
N ARG A 20 -5.79 -8.11 19.26
CA ARG A 20 -5.38 -9.24 18.40
C ARG A 20 -4.14 -9.96 18.93
N SER A 21 -4.17 -11.29 18.86
CA SER A 21 -3.04 -12.17 19.19
C SER A 21 -2.94 -13.31 18.17
N GLN A 22 -1.73 -13.60 17.70
CA GLN A 22 -1.44 -14.66 16.74
C GLN A 22 -0.66 -15.79 17.40
N ARG A 23 -0.96 -17.02 17.01
CA ARG A 23 -0.19 -18.23 17.35
C ARG A 23 -0.03 -19.09 16.10
N ILE A 24 1.03 -19.88 16.07
CA ILE A 24 1.34 -20.77 14.95
C ILE A 24 1.00 -22.19 15.38
N ALA A 25 0.30 -22.93 14.51
CA ALA A 25 0.03 -24.35 14.68
C ALA A 25 0.82 -25.14 13.61
N VAL A 26 1.66 -26.08 14.04
CA VAL A 26 2.39 -27.00 13.15
C VAL A 26 2.18 -28.42 13.66
N ASN A 27 1.65 -29.31 12.80
CA ASN A 27 1.38 -30.71 13.15
C ASN A 27 0.57 -30.89 14.45
N GLY A 28 -0.40 -30.00 14.69
CA GLY A 28 -1.25 -30.03 15.90
C GLY A 28 -0.62 -29.42 17.16
N LEU A 29 0.67 -29.06 17.14
CA LEU A 29 1.33 -28.33 18.21
C LEU A 29 1.14 -26.83 18.04
N MET A 30 0.81 -26.12 19.13
CA MET A 30 0.57 -24.67 19.09
C MET A 30 1.63 -23.89 19.87
N SER A 31 2.08 -22.78 19.27
CA SER A 31 2.97 -21.83 19.94
C SER A 31 2.22 -21.02 21.02
N LYS A 32 3.00 -20.33 21.87
CA LYS A 32 2.45 -19.24 22.69
C LYS A 32 1.90 -18.14 21.77
N GLY A 33 0.79 -17.53 22.19
CA GLY A 33 0.22 -16.38 21.49
C GLY A 33 1.10 -15.15 21.65
N LYS A 34 1.21 -14.34 20.60
CA LYS A 34 1.88 -13.04 20.61
C LYS A 34 0.91 -11.95 20.15
N PRO A 35 0.85 -10.80 20.83
CA PRO A 35 0.01 -9.69 20.41
C PRO A 35 0.44 -9.17 19.03
N VAL A 36 -0.53 -8.77 18.21
CA VAL A 36 -0.32 -8.23 16.87
C VAL A 36 -0.86 -6.81 16.83
N MET A 37 0.04 -5.83 16.75
CA MET A 37 -0.34 -4.41 16.84
C MET A 37 -0.68 -3.79 15.48
N SER A 38 0.03 -4.15 14.41
CA SER A 38 -0.10 -3.50 13.09
C SER A 38 -0.49 -4.45 11.96
N ASP A 39 -0.30 -5.76 12.12
CA ASP A 39 -0.35 -6.67 10.99
C ASP A 39 -1.75 -7.29 10.86
N VAL A 40 -2.23 -7.40 9.62
CA VAL A 40 -3.40 -8.24 9.34
C VAL A 40 -2.93 -9.68 9.16
N SER A 41 -3.61 -10.63 9.78
CA SER A 41 -3.32 -12.04 9.57
C SER A 41 -3.47 -12.39 8.08
N GLN A 42 -2.40 -12.92 7.47
CA GLN A 42 -2.45 -13.45 6.12
C GLN A 42 -3.55 -14.52 6.03
N GLY A 43 -4.43 -14.40 5.03
CA GLY A 43 -5.62 -15.26 4.88
C GLY A 43 -6.88 -14.74 5.58
N SER A 44 -6.84 -13.59 6.25
CA SER A 44 -8.04 -12.90 6.70
C SER A 44 -8.82 -12.36 5.49
N VAL A 45 -10.16 -12.48 5.52
CA VAL A 45 -11.07 -11.88 4.55
C VAL A 45 -10.91 -10.34 4.48
N LEU A 46 -10.44 -9.73 5.57
CA LEU A 46 -10.15 -8.29 5.65
C LEU A 46 -8.69 -7.92 5.29
N GLY A 47 -7.81 -8.90 5.07
CA GLY A 47 -6.43 -8.65 4.63
C GLY A 47 -6.31 -7.96 3.28
N PRO A 48 -7.13 -8.31 2.28
CA PRO A 48 -7.20 -7.62 1.00
C PRO A 48 -7.99 -6.30 1.02
N VAL A 49 -8.68 -5.99 2.13
CA VAL A 49 -9.47 -4.76 2.23
C VAL A 49 -8.50 -3.61 2.49
N GLY A 50 -7.96 -3.08 1.38
CA GLY A 50 -7.04 -1.96 1.30
C GLY A 50 -7.66 -0.66 1.78
N LEU A 51 -8.01 -0.59 3.06
CA LEU A 51 -8.46 0.63 3.73
C LEU A 51 -7.41 1.75 3.65
N PHE A 52 -6.15 1.37 3.40
CA PHE A 52 -5.02 2.26 3.21
C PHE A 52 -4.74 2.64 1.75
N VAL A 53 -5.49 2.21 0.72
CA VAL A 53 -5.09 2.50 -0.68
C VAL A 53 -5.96 3.59 -1.33
N GLY A 54 -7.11 3.91 -0.74
CA GLY A 54 -8.10 4.80 -1.36
C GLY A 54 -7.65 6.25 -1.56
N ASP A 55 -6.82 6.80 -0.67
CA ASP A 55 -6.36 8.19 -0.69
C ASP A 55 -4.92 8.35 -1.23
N MET A 56 -4.19 7.24 -1.42
CA MET A 56 -2.80 7.22 -1.88
C MET A 56 -2.58 7.96 -3.21
N GLY A 57 -3.57 7.93 -4.11
CA GLY A 57 -3.51 8.60 -5.41
C GLY A 57 -3.83 10.10 -5.38
N SER A 58 -4.19 10.65 -4.22
CA SER A 58 -4.59 12.06 -4.11
C SER A 58 -3.42 12.98 -4.45
N GLY A 59 -3.59 13.77 -5.51
CA GLY A 59 -2.59 14.73 -5.95
C GLY A 59 -1.40 14.12 -6.70
N ILE A 60 -1.48 12.85 -7.13
CA ILE A 60 -0.51 12.25 -8.04
C ILE A 60 -0.84 12.66 -9.49
N GLU A 61 0.15 13.15 -10.22
CA GLU A 61 0.00 13.64 -11.60
C GLU A 61 0.28 12.51 -12.62
N CYS A 62 1.18 11.59 -12.28
CA CYS A 62 1.50 10.41 -13.06
C CYS A 62 0.40 9.33 -12.96
N THR A 63 0.45 8.34 -13.86
CA THR A 63 -0.40 7.16 -13.75
C THR A 63 0.05 6.29 -12.59
N LEU A 64 -0.80 6.16 -11.56
CA LEU A 64 -0.60 5.27 -10.43
C LEU A 64 -1.44 4.00 -10.60
N SER A 65 -0.83 2.84 -10.41
CA SER A 65 -1.54 1.55 -10.36
C SER A 65 -1.06 0.75 -9.14
N ASN A 66 -2.01 0.18 -8.41
CA ASN A 66 -1.76 -0.56 -7.18
C ASN A 66 -2.36 -1.97 -7.28
N PHE A 67 -1.61 -2.96 -6.83
CA PHE A 67 -2.08 -4.33 -6.70
C PHE A 67 -1.46 -4.98 -5.46
N ALA A 68 -2.29 -5.30 -4.46
CA ALA A 68 -1.84 -5.79 -3.16
C ALA A 68 -0.74 -4.87 -2.56
N ASP A 69 0.48 -5.38 -2.37
CA ASP A 69 1.64 -4.65 -1.87
C ASP A 69 2.48 -3.96 -2.97
N ASP A 70 2.17 -4.19 -4.25
CA ASP A 70 2.88 -3.60 -5.37
C ASP A 70 2.23 -2.29 -5.85
N THR A 71 3.05 -1.23 -5.92
CA THR A 71 2.67 0.08 -6.48
C THR A 71 3.56 0.41 -7.67
N LYS A 72 2.94 0.83 -8.78
CA LYS A 72 3.64 1.30 -9.98
C LYS A 72 3.22 2.72 -10.31
N LEU A 73 4.22 3.58 -10.43
CA LEU A 73 4.10 4.95 -10.91
C LEU A 73 4.70 5.03 -12.32
N CYS A 74 3.89 5.47 -13.29
CA CYS A 74 4.29 5.59 -14.68
C CYS A 74 3.98 6.98 -15.22
N GLY A 75 4.94 7.61 -15.87
CA GLY A 75 4.80 8.91 -16.51
C GLY A 75 5.57 8.95 -17.82
N THR A 76 5.08 9.74 -18.77
CA THR A 76 5.73 9.94 -20.06
C THR A 76 6.91 10.90 -19.89
N VAL A 77 8.14 10.40 -20.03
CA VAL A 77 9.37 11.20 -19.87
C VAL A 77 9.88 11.66 -21.23
N ASN A 78 9.21 12.66 -21.81
CA ASN A 78 9.65 13.24 -23.09
C ASN A 78 10.73 14.32 -22.90
N MET A 79 10.80 14.94 -21.71
CA MET A 79 11.67 16.09 -21.37
C MET A 79 12.06 16.06 -19.88
N LEU A 80 12.94 16.99 -19.45
CA LEU A 80 13.32 17.20 -18.05
C LEU A 80 12.11 17.35 -17.12
N GLU A 81 11.08 18.10 -17.55
CA GLU A 81 9.84 18.29 -16.80
C GLU A 81 9.16 16.96 -16.42
N GLY A 82 9.20 15.95 -17.30
CA GLY A 82 8.60 14.64 -17.02
C GLY A 82 9.32 13.88 -15.90
N LYS A 83 10.63 14.09 -15.73
CA LYS A 83 11.39 13.50 -14.60
C LYS A 83 11.04 14.19 -13.29
N ASP A 84 10.92 15.51 -13.32
CA ASP A 84 10.59 16.31 -12.13
C ASP A 84 9.19 15.98 -11.62
N VAL A 85 8.22 15.77 -12.51
CA VAL A 85 6.86 15.34 -12.15
C VAL A 85 6.88 13.95 -11.48
N ILE A 86 7.61 12.98 -12.05
CA ILE A 86 7.73 11.65 -11.44
C ILE A 86 8.37 11.72 -10.05
N GLN A 87 9.45 12.50 -9.89
CA GLN A 87 10.11 12.64 -8.59
C GLN A 87 9.19 13.28 -7.55
N LYS A 88 8.48 14.35 -7.93
CA LYS A 88 7.50 15.02 -7.06
C LYS A 88 6.38 14.08 -6.61
N ASP A 89 5.93 13.19 -7.49
CA ASP A 89 4.92 12.19 -7.15
C ASP A 89 5.48 11.06 -6.26
N VAL A 90 6.73 10.65 -6.47
CA VAL A 90 7.43 9.74 -5.52
C VAL A 90 7.53 10.38 -4.12
N ASP A 91 7.91 11.66 -4.04
CA ASP A 91 8.01 12.38 -2.76
C ASP A 91 6.65 12.52 -2.07
N ARG A 92 5.56 12.68 -2.84
CA ARG A 92 4.18 12.69 -2.32
C ARG A 92 3.80 11.32 -1.76
N LEU A 93 4.11 10.23 -2.48
CA LEU A 93 3.88 8.86 -2.00
C LEU A 93 4.66 8.57 -0.72
N GLU A 94 5.92 9.01 -0.63
CA GLU A 94 6.73 8.82 0.57
C GLU A 94 6.15 9.57 1.78
N LYS A 95 5.69 10.82 1.59
CA LYS A 95 4.99 11.58 2.63
C LYS A 95 3.70 10.89 3.06
N TRP A 96 2.90 10.42 2.11
CA TRP A 96 1.68 9.68 2.39
C TRP A 96 1.98 8.40 3.20
N ALA A 97 3.02 7.65 2.83
CA ALA A 97 3.44 6.46 3.55
C ALA A 97 3.91 6.78 4.99
N CYS A 98 4.62 7.90 5.18
CA CYS A 98 5.00 8.37 6.52
C CYS A 98 3.77 8.64 7.41
N VAL A 99 2.75 9.32 6.87
CA VAL A 99 1.50 9.61 7.59
C VAL A 99 0.73 8.33 7.93
N ASN A 100 0.77 7.35 7.02
CA ASN A 100 0.07 6.07 7.16
C ASN A 100 0.88 4.97 7.85
N LEU A 101 2.08 5.29 8.36
CA LEU A 101 3.00 4.35 9.02
C LEU A 101 3.37 3.14 8.13
N ILE A 102 3.36 3.33 6.81
CA ILE A 102 3.75 2.32 5.83
C ILE A 102 5.23 2.53 5.49
N LYS A 103 5.98 1.43 5.46
CA LYS A 103 7.39 1.43 5.06
C LYS A 103 7.52 0.89 3.65
N PHE A 104 7.87 1.75 2.70
CA PHE A 104 8.30 1.28 1.38
C PHE A 104 9.66 0.59 1.46
N ASN A 105 9.83 -0.45 0.65
CA ASN A 105 11.09 -1.16 0.53
C ASN A 105 11.95 -0.49 -0.55
N GLN A 106 12.89 0.35 -0.11
CA GLN A 106 13.73 1.12 -1.03
C GLN A 106 14.58 0.23 -1.96
N ASP A 107 15.04 -0.93 -1.47
CA ASP A 107 15.87 -1.86 -2.25
C ASP A 107 15.11 -2.48 -3.43
N LYS A 108 13.77 -2.49 -3.34
CA LYS A 108 12.87 -2.97 -4.39
C LYS A 108 12.47 -1.90 -5.39
N TYR A 109 12.78 -0.62 -5.18
CA TYR A 109 12.53 0.39 -6.21
C TYR A 109 13.32 0.05 -7.47
N ARG A 110 12.59 0.06 -8.59
CA ARG A 110 13.15 -0.19 -9.91
C ARG A 110 12.58 0.85 -10.86
N VAL A 111 13.45 1.61 -11.49
CA VAL A 111 13.10 2.49 -12.60
C VAL A 111 13.17 1.67 -13.89
N LEU A 112 12.06 1.63 -14.63
CA LEU A 112 11.97 0.95 -15.91
C LEU A 112 11.79 1.99 -17.02
N HIS A 113 12.75 2.06 -17.94
CA HIS A 113 12.63 2.87 -19.15
C HIS A 113 11.98 2.04 -20.25
N LEU A 114 10.77 2.42 -20.66
CA LEU A 114 10.05 1.78 -21.76
C LEU A 114 10.07 2.69 -23.00
N GLY A 115 10.34 2.13 -24.17
CA GLY A 115 10.32 2.86 -25.45
C GLY A 115 11.61 2.75 -26.25
N HIS A 116 11.55 3.23 -27.50
CA HIS A 116 12.62 3.10 -28.49
C HIS A 116 13.92 3.83 -28.09
N SER A 117 13.83 4.87 -27.27
CA SER A 117 14.97 5.67 -26.81
C SER A 117 15.65 5.12 -25.55
N ASN A 118 15.41 3.86 -25.17
CA ASN A 118 15.95 3.29 -23.94
C ASN A 118 17.49 3.19 -24.01
N PRO A 119 18.24 3.89 -23.14
CA PRO A 119 19.71 3.87 -23.17
C PRO A 119 20.33 2.49 -22.87
N ARG A 120 19.56 1.54 -22.31
CA ARG A 120 20.01 0.16 -22.04
C ARG A 120 19.87 -0.79 -23.23
N HIS A 121 19.20 -0.37 -24.30
CA HIS A 121 18.96 -1.16 -25.51
C HIS A 121 19.39 -0.42 -26.78
N LYS A 122 20.40 0.45 -26.65
CA LYS A 122 21.15 1.01 -27.79
C LYS A 122 22.31 0.09 -28.16
#